data_AF-A0A353VWH6-F1
#
_entry.id   AF-A0A353VWH6-F1
#
_cell.length_a   1.000
_cell.length_b   1.000
_cell.length_c   1.000
_cell.angle_alpha   90.00
_cell.angle_beta   90.00
_cell.angle_gamma   90.00
#
_symmetry.space_group_name_H-M   'P 1'
#
loop_
_entity.id
_entity.type
_entity.pdbx_description
1 polymer ?
#
loop_
_entity_poly.entity_id
_entity_poly.type
_entity_poly.pdbx_seq_one_letter_code
_entity_poly.pdbx_strand_id
1 'polypeptide(L)'
;EEVQNPLNQEVVTLRGVVKGEYVVNLHYYASETKKPVDVNVRLAKVNPKLEIVYYGKVNLEKKGAEKTAVRFSITRDGEVSGINFLPKSLVIVN
;
A
#
# COMPACT_ATOMS: atom_id res chain seq x y z
N GLU A 1 -13.02 16.03 -19.49
CA GLU A 1 -12.14 16.94 -18.73
C GLU A 1 -10.99 16.09 -18.21
N GLU A 2 -9.75 16.48 -18.49
CA GLU A 2 -8.56 15.68 -18.14
C GLU A 2 -8.05 16.14 -16.78
N VAL A 3 -8.12 15.27 -15.77
CA VAL A 3 -7.64 15.58 -14.41
C VAL A 3 -6.13 15.41 -14.38
N GLN A 4 -5.38 16.51 -14.26
CA GLN A 4 -3.94 16.44 -14.06
C GLN A 4 -3.62 16.07 -12.60
N ASN A 5 -2.95 14.93 -12.40
CA ASN A 5 -2.40 14.52 -11.10
C ASN A 5 -0.85 14.55 -11.15
N PRO A 6 -0.22 15.71 -10.94
CA PRO A 6 1.23 15.87 -11.09
C PRO A 6 2.03 15.02 -10.09
N LEU A 7 1.43 14.64 -8.96
CA LEU A 7 2.07 13.80 -7.94
C LEU A 7 1.94 12.30 -8.24
N ASN A 8 0.99 11.90 -9.08
CA ASN A 8 0.62 10.51 -9.32
C ASN A 8 0.50 9.71 -8.00
N GLN A 9 -0.26 10.28 -7.05
CA GLN A 9 -0.37 9.79 -5.68
C GLN A 9 -1.80 9.37 -5.35
N GLU A 10 -1.93 8.29 -4.58
CA GLU A 10 -3.15 7.87 -3.89
C GLU A 10 -2.93 7.91 -2.37
N VAL A 11 -3.91 8.43 -1.62
CA VAL A 11 -3.86 8.52 -0.16
C VAL A 11 -5.11 7.88 0.43
N VAL A 12 -4.94 6.85 1.24
CA VAL A 12 -6.01 6.18 1.98
C VAL A 12 -5.88 6.51 3.46
N THR A 13 -6.97 6.99 4.06
CA THR A 13 -7.02 7.32 5.50
C THR A 13 -8.01 6.40 6.20
N LEU A 14 -7.57 5.76 7.29
CA LEU A 14 -8.45 5.00 8.19
C LEU A 14 -8.90 5.91 9.33
N ARG A 15 -10.21 6.02 9.55
CA ARG A 15 -10.78 6.83 10.64
C ARG A 15 -11.21 5.94 11.81
N GLY A 16 -10.78 6.30 13.02
CA GLY A 16 -11.00 5.50 14.22
C GLY A 16 -10.06 4.30 14.30
N VAL A 17 -10.19 3.49 15.35
CA VAL A 17 -9.43 2.26 15.53
C VAL A 17 -10.28 1.07 15.10
N VAL A 18 -9.95 0.52 13.94
CA VAL A 18 -10.54 -0.73 13.48
C VAL A 18 -9.48 -1.82 13.63
N LYS A 19 -9.70 -2.73 14.59
CA LYS A 19 -8.80 -3.86 14.80
C LYS A 19 -8.88 -4.81 13.61
N GLY A 20 -7.73 -5.29 13.15
CA GLY A 20 -7.67 -6.31 12.12
C GLY A 20 -6.32 -6.38 11.43
N GLU A 21 -6.25 -7.26 10.45
CA GLU A 21 -5.12 -7.33 9.53
C GLU A 21 -5.36 -6.40 8.34
N TYR A 22 -4.32 -5.67 7.97
CA TYR A 22 -4.28 -4.76 6.84
C TYR A 22 -3.18 -5.18 5.89
N VAL A 23 -3.49 -5.15 4.60
CA VAL A 23 -2.56 -5.51 3.53
C VAL A 23 -2.58 -4.40 2.50
N VAL A 24 -1.44 -3.73 2.34
CA VAL A 24 -1.22 -2.80 1.24
C VAL A 24 -0.60 -3.60 0.10
N ASN A 25 -1.42 -3.87 -0.91
CA ASN A 25 -1.03 -4.65 -2.05
C ASN A 25 -1.08 -3.80 -3.31
N LEU A 26 -0.05 -3.92 -4.14
CA LEU A 26 0.14 -3.13 -5.35
C LEU A 26 -0.09 -4.03 -6.55
N HIS A 27 -0.87 -3.53 -7.52
CA HIS A 27 -1.13 -4.24 -8.76
C HIS A 27 -0.87 -3.33 -9.96
N TYR A 28 0.02 -3.76 -10.85
CA TYR A 28 0.26 -3.09 -12.12
C TYR A 28 -0.85 -3.44 -13.11
N TYR A 29 -1.96 -2.71 -13.05
CA TYR A 29 -3.13 -2.98 -13.90
C TYR A 29 -2.88 -2.66 -15.38
N ALA A 30 -2.43 -1.44 -15.72
CA ALA A 30 -2.20 -1.02 -17.11
C ALA A 30 -1.30 0.21 -17.18
N SER A 31 -0.63 0.38 -18.33
CA SER A 31 0.04 1.62 -18.72
C SER A 31 0.21 1.65 -20.25
N GLU A 32 0.38 2.85 -20.81
CA GLU A 32 0.71 3.03 -22.22
C GLU A 32 2.19 2.75 -22.49
N THR A 33 3.07 3.10 -21.54
CA THR A 33 4.53 3.01 -21.70
C THR A 33 5.05 1.58 -21.59
N LYS A 34 4.32 0.69 -20.92
CA LYS A 34 4.71 -0.70 -20.63
C LYS A 34 6.07 -0.84 -19.91
N LYS A 35 6.55 0.22 -19.27
CA LYS A 35 7.81 0.23 -18.51
C LYS A 35 7.57 -0.22 -17.07
N PRO A 36 8.61 -0.71 -16.36
CA PRO A 36 8.55 -0.90 -14.91
C PRO A 36 8.12 0.38 -14.19
N VAL A 37 7.36 0.23 -13.10
CA VAL A 37 6.87 1.35 -12.30
C VAL A 37 7.42 1.23 -10.87
N ASP A 38 8.10 2.26 -10.43
CA ASP A 38 8.55 2.39 -9.04
C ASP A 38 7.46 3.07 -8.20
N VAL A 39 7.04 2.42 -7.12
CA VAL A 39 6.02 2.92 -6.19
C VAL A 39 6.63 3.13 -4.81
N ASN A 40 6.45 4.32 -4.24
CA ASN A 40 6.79 4.59 -2.85
C ASN A 40 5.54 4.41 -1.98
N VAL A 41 5.66 3.65 -0.91
CA VAL A 41 4.57 3.38 0.05
C VAL A 41 4.98 3.90 1.42
N ARG A 42 4.13 4.73 2.02
CA ARG A 42 4.32 5.27 3.36
C ARG A 42 3.10 4.97 4.22
N LEU A 43 3.32 4.28 5.34
CA LEU A 43 2.33 4.08 6.39
C LEU A 43 2.64 5.05 7.54
N ALA A 44 1.66 5.89 7.88
CA ALA A 44 1.79 6.85 8.97
C ALA A 44 0.63 6.67 9.96
N LYS A 45 0.97 6.50 11.24
CA LYS A 45 0.03 6.62 12.36
C LYS A 45 -0.02 8.10 12.74
N VAL A 46 -1.21 8.72 12.69
CA VAL A 46 -1.35 10.17 12.86
C VAL A 46 -1.73 10.61 14.27
N ASN A 47 -2.35 9.72 15.05
CA ASN A 47 -2.83 9.97 16.42
C ASN A 47 -2.16 8.99 17.39
N PRO A 48 -1.64 9.43 18.56
CA PRO A 48 -1.66 10.79 19.12
C PRO A 48 -0.65 11.76 18.50
N LYS A 49 0.33 11.26 17.73
CA LYS A 49 1.32 12.06 17.00
C LYS A 49 1.63 11.38 15.67
N LEU A 50 2.16 12.15 14.72
CA LEU A 50 2.62 11.62 13.44
C LEU A 50 3.84 10.71 13.65
N GLU A 51 3.69 9.44 13.31
CA GLU A 51 4.72 8.41 13.37
C GLU A 51 4.74 7.66 12.04
N ILE A 52 5.91 7.61 11.39
CA ILE A 52 6.10 6.81 10.18
C ILE A 52 6.41 5.38 10.60
N VAL A 53 5.43 4.51 10.44
CA VAL A 53 5.53 3.09 10.83
C VAL A 53 6.23 2.27 9.76
N TYR A 54 6.08 2.66 8.49
CA TYR A 54 6.75 2.04 7.37
C TYR A 54 6.96 3.02 6.23
N TYR A 55 8.11 2.92 5.57
CA TYR A 55 8.41 3.59 4.31
C TYR A 55 9.21 2.61 3.44
N GLY A 56 8.75 2.38 2.21
CA GLY A 56 9.44 1.47 1.30
C GLY A 56 9.16 1.77 -0.16
N LYS A 57 10.04 1.25 -1.00
CA LYS A 57 9.97 1.36 -2.45
C LYS A 57 9.75 -0.02 -3.05
N VAL A 58 8.76 -0.16 -3.92
CA VAL A 58 8.42 -1.40 -4.61
C VAL A 58 8.48 -1.17 -6.11
N ASN A 59 9.26 -1.99 -6.80
CA ASN A 59 9.27 -2.00 -8.26
C ASN A 59 8.23 -3.00 -8.78
N LEU A 60 7.34 -2.55 -9.66
CA LEU A 60 6.41 -3.38 -10.42
C LEU A 60 6.95 -3.52 -11.84
N GLU A 61 7.44 -4.71 -12.18
CA GLU A 61 8.24 -4.93 -13.38
C GLU A 61 7.43 -4.86 -14.67
N LYS A 62 6.18 -5.33 -14.63
CA LYS A 62 5.33 -5.49 -15.83
C LYS A 62 3.85 -5.48 -15.48
N LYS A 63 3.00 -5.27 -16.50
CA LYS A 63 1.55 -5.42 -16.39
C LYS A 63 1.18 -6.78 -15.80
N GLY A 64 0.25 -6.80 -14.84
CA GLY A 64 -0.18 -7.97 -14.09
C GLY A 64 0.73 -8.33 -12.91
N ALA A 65 1.86 -7.63 -12.69
CA ALA A 65 2.66 -7.82 -11.50
C ALA A 65 1.85 -7.41 -10.26
N GLU A 66 1.87 -8.26 -9.25
CA GLU A 66 1.23 -8.03 -7.96
C GLU A 66 2.27 -8.20 -6.85
N LYS A 67 2.36 -7.22 -5.94
CA LYS A 67 3.30 -7.23 -4.83
C LYS A 67 2.70 -6.62 -3.58
N THR A 68 2.76 -7.37 -2.47
CA THR A 68 2.42 -6.86 -1.15
C THR A 68 3.53 -5.95 -0.65
N ALA A 69 3.24 -4.66 -0.52
CA ALA A 69 4.19 -3.65 -0.06
C ALA A 69 4.39 -3.69 1.45
N VAL A 70 3.30 -3.84 2.20
CA VAL A 70 3.34 -4.02 3.65
C VAL A 70 2.08 -4.73 4.13
N ARG A 71 2.26 -5.65 5.06
CA ARG A 71 1.20 -6.34 5.80
C ARG A 71 1.40 -6.09 7.29
N PHE A 72 0.35 -5.70 7.98
CA PHE A 72 0.42 -5.33 9.40
C PHE A 72 -0.91 -5.58 10.09
N SER A 73 -0.91 -5.56 11.41
CA SER A 73 -2.12 -5.62 12.22
C SER A 73 -2.29 -4.34 13.02
N ILE A 74 -3.54 -3.92 13.17
CA ILE A 74 -3.93 -2.87 14.12
C ILE A 74 -4.62 -3.55 15.31
N THR A 75 -4.14 -3.25 16.51
CA THR A 75 -4.71 -3.75 17.78
C THR A 75 -5.93 -2.91 18.21
N ARG A 76 -6.62 -3.30 19.30
CA ARG A 76 -7.82 -2.55 19.78
C ARG A 76 -7.49 -1.16 20.31
N ASP A 77 -6.27 -0.98 20.81
CA ASP A 77 -5.68 0.27 21.29
C ASP A 77 -5.06 1.12 20.16
N GLY A 78 -5.09 0.63 18.92
CA GLY A 78 -4.62 1.37 17.76
C GLY A 78 -3.12 1.26 17.50
N GLU A 79 -2.45 0.30 18.15
CA GLU A 79 -1.05 0.01 17.90
C GLU A 79 -0.87 -0.81 16.62
N VAL A 80 0.16 -0.46 15.86
CA VAL A 80 0.56 -1.19 14.67
C VAL A 80 1.58 -2.25 15.05
N SER A 81 1.32 -3.49 14.70
CA SER A 81 2.19 -4.62 15.03
C SER A 81 2.26 -5.63 13.90
N GLY A 82 3.18 -6.59 14.01
CA GLY A 82 3.29 -7.69 13.05
C GLY A 82 3.61 -7.25 11.62
N ILE A 83 4.41 -6.19 11.47
CA ILE A 83 4.83 -5.69 10.15
C ILE A 83 5.63 -6.78 9.44
N ASN A 84 5.18 -7.16 8.26
CA ASN A 84 5.83 -8.13 7.39
C ASN A 84 5.49 -7.86 5.92
N PHE A 85 6.04 -8.70 5.05
CA PHE A 85 5.94 -8.57 3.59
C PHE A 85 5.41 -9.86 2.94
N LEU A 86 4.69 -10.68 3.71
CA LEU A 86 4.14 -11.92 3.20
C LEU A 86 3.16 -11.62 2.07
N PRO A 87 3.31 -12.26 0.90
CA PRO A 87 2.47 -11.99 -0.25
C PRO A 87 1.02 -12.41 0.02
N LYS A 88 0.08 -11.60 -0.45
CA LYS A 88 -1.33 -11.94 -0.58
C LYS A 88 -1.71 -11.75 -2.04
N SER A 89 -2.35 -12.74 -2.67
CA SER A 89 -2.90 -12.60 -4.03
C SER A 89 -4.29 -11.98 -3.96
N LEU A 90 -4.56 -10.95 -4.78
CA LEU A 90 -5.88 -10.38 -5.00
C LEU A 90 -6.56 -11.01 -6.20
N VAL A 91 -5.77 -11.36 -7.22
CA VAL A 91 -6.26 -12.07 -8.40
C VAL A 91 -6.12 -13.57 -8.16
N ILE A 92 -7.21 -14.32 -8.32
CA ILE A 92 -7.15 -15.79 -8.36
C ILE A 92 -6.59 -16.16 -9.74
N VAL A 93 -5.43 -16.80 -9.78
CA VAL A 93 -4.94 -17.45 -10.99
C VAL A 93 -5.63 -18.82 -11.03
N ASN A 94 -6.61 -18.97 -11.92
CA ASN A 94 -7.17 -20.27 -12.28
C ASN A 94 -6.27 -20.94 -13.33
#